data_AF-A0A1F5YHV0-F1
#
_entry.id   AF-A0A1F5YHV0-F1
#
_cell.length_a   1.000
_cell.length_b   1.000
_cell.length_c   1.000
_cell.angle_alpha   90.00
_cell.angle_beta   90.00
_cell.angle_gamma   90.00
#
_symmetry.space_group_name_H-M   'P 1'
#
loop_
_entity.id
_entity.type
_entity.pdbx_description
1 polymer ?
#
loop_
_entity_poly.entity_id
_entity_poly.type
_entity_poly.pdbx_seq_one_letter_code
_entity_poly.pdbx_strand_id
1 'polypeptide(L)' 'MTADQMVAIIKSVNPIDIIRLFSIGILILHLGFSIVVVRQTKLMIKVIEGKMSPYVDFISVLHLLFSIFTLVWALIVL' A
#
# COMPACT_ATOMS: atom_id res chain seq x y z
N MET A 1 -10.64 -36.36 -2.90
CA MET A 1 -9.24 -35.89 -2.88
C MET A 1 -8.52 -36.62 -1.78
N THR A 2 -7.51 -37.42 -2.11
CA THR A 2 -6.65 -38.09 -1.11
C THR A 2 -5.64 -37.09 -0.52
N ALA A 3 -5.16 -37.34 0.70
CA ALA A 3 -4.18 -36.47 1.37
C ALA A 3 -2.93 -36.22 0.51
N ASP A 4 -2.51 -37.21 -0.28
CA ASP A 4 -1.37 -37.12 -1.20
C ASP A 4 -1.58 -36.09 -2.33
N GLN A 5 -2.82 -35.93 -2.80
CA GLN A 5 -3.17 -34.92 -3.80
C GLN A 5 -3.12 -33.51 -3.23
N MET A 6 -3.49 -33.31 -1.96
CA MET A 6 -3.38 -32.00 -1.30
C MET A 6 -1.92 -31.59 -1.09
N VAL A 7 -1.05 -32.55 -0.72
CA VAL A 7 0.39 -32.29 -0.54
C VAL A 7 1.09 -31.95 -1.85
N ALA A 8 0.70 -32.59 -2.96
CA ALA A 8 1.23 -32.27 -4.28
C ALA A 8 0.87 -30.85 -4.74
N ILE A 9 -0.37 -30.42 -4.49
CA ILE A 9 -0.83 -29.06 -4.81
C ILE A 9 -0.06 -28.02 -3.98
N ILE A 10 0.10 -28.26 -2.67
CA ILE A 10 0.82 -27.33 -1.79
C ILE A 10 2.30 -27.22 -2.18
N LYS A 11 2.95 -28.31 -2.60
CA LYS A 11 4.33 -28.28 -3.10
C LYS A 11 4.48 -27.59 -4.46
N SER A 12 3.41 -27.54 -5.26
CA SER A 12 3.43 -26.89 -6.57
C SER A 12 3.32 -25.36 -6.50
N VAL A 13 2.84 -24.81 -5.37
CA VAL A 13 2.76 -23.37 -5.16
C VAL A 13 4.11 -22.87 -4.65
N ASN A 14 4.77 -22.04 -5.44
CA ASN A 14 6.03 -21.43 -5.03
C ASN A 14 5.75 -20.39 -3.92
N PRO A 15 6.36 -20.51 -2.73
CA PRO A 15 6.15 -19.56 -1.64
C PRO A 15 6.52 -18.11 -2.01
N ILE A 16 7.41 -17.92 -2.99
CA ILE A 16 7.77 -16.59 -3.51
C ILE A 16 6.57 -15.89 -4.16
N ASP A 17 5.75 -16.63 -4.92
CA ASP A 17 4.58 -16.06 -5.62
C ASP A 17 3.51 -15.61 -4.62
N ILE A 18 3.37 -16.33 -3.49
CA ILE A 18 2.46 -15.95 -2.40
C ILE A 18 2.93 -14.65 -1.76
N ILE A 19 4.22 -14.54 -1.44
CA ILE A 19 4.80 -13.31 -0.85
C ILE A 19 4.66 -12.13 -1.81
N ARG A 20 4.84 -12.37 -3.11
CA ARG A 20 4.65 -11.36 -4.15
C ARG A 20 3.23 -10.81 -4.15
N LEU A 21 2.24 -11.70 -4.20
CA LEU A 21 0.83 -11.31 -4.18
C LEU A 21 0.47 -10.51 -2.92
N PHE A 22 0.95 -10.98 -1.76
CA PHE A 22 0.71 -10.32 -0.48
C PHE A 22 1.34 -8.92 -0.42
N SER A 23 2.58 -8.80 -0.91
CA SER A 23 3.32 -7.54 -0.93
C SER A 23 2.64 -6.49 -1.80
N ILE A 24 2.19 -6.87 -3.00
CA ILE A 24 1.42 -6.00 -3.89
C ILE A 24 0.11 -5.57 -3.20
N GLY A 25 -0.60 -6.51 -2.56
CA GLY A 25 -1.83 -6.22 -1.82
C GLY A 25 -1.63 -5.21 -0.69
N ILE A 26 -0.56 -5.36 0.10
CA ILE A 26 -0.21 -4.42 1.17
C ILE A 26 0.13 -3.03 0.61
N LEU A 27 0.85 -2.95 -0.51
CA LEU A 27 1.18 -1.67 -1.14
C LEU A 27 -0.06 -0.93 -1.66
N ILE A 28 -1.02 -1.65 -2.21
CA ILE A 28 -2.31 -1.06 -2.62
C ILE A 28 -3.06 -0.51 -1.40
N LEU A 29 -3.13 -1.26 -0.30
CA LEU A 29 -3.73 -0.80 0.96
C LEU A 29 -3.00 0.41 1.52
N HIS A 30 -1.67 0.44 1.46
CA HIS A 30 -0.84 1.56 1.89
C HIS A 30 -1.14 2.83 1.09
N LEU A 31 -1.32 2.71 -0.22
CA LEU A 31 -1.75 3.81 -1.09
C LEU A 31 -3.13 4.34 -0.72
N GLY A 32 -4.10 3.44 -0.50
CA GLY A 32 -5.43 3.82 -0.02
C GLY A 32 -5.36 4.55 1.33
N PHE A 33 -4.56 4.03 2.25
CA PHE A 33 -4.33 4.62 3.57
C PHE A 33 -3.69 6.01 3.47
N SER A 34 -2.68 6.20 2.62
CA SER A 34 -2.07 7.51 2.35
C SER A 34 -3.13 8.55 1.98
N ILE A 35 -4.04 8.22 1.06
CA ILE A 35 -5.11 9.14 0.63
C ILE A 35 -6.02 9.51 1.81
N VAL A 36 -6.38 8.53 2.64
CA VAL A 36 -7.21 8.75 3.82
C VAL A 36 -6.52 9.68 4.81
N VAL A 37 -5.23 9.47 5.08
CA VAL A 37 -4.43 10.33 5.97
C VAL A 37 -4.44 11.76 5.46
N VAL A 38 -4.15 12.00 4.17
CA VAL A 38 -4.18 13.36 3.60
C VAL A 38 -5.54 14.03 3.82
N ARG A 39 -6.63 13.30 3.61
CA ARG A 39 -7.99 13.81 3.83
C ARG A 39 -8.24 14.13 5.30
N GLN A 40 -7.87 13.24 6.22
CA GLN A 40 -8.08 13.43 7.66
C GLN A 40 -7.26 14.60 8.20
N THR A 41 -6.00 14.73 7.78
CA THR A 41 -5.15 15.86 8.16
C THR A 41 -5.72 17.18 7.63
N LYS A 42 -6.25 17.21 6.40
CA LYS A 42 -6.94 18.38 5.83
C LYS A 42 -8.17 18.78 6.65
N LEU A 43 -8.98 17.81 7.08
CA LEU A 43 -10.17 18.07 7.91
C LEU A 43 -9.77 18.57 9.30
N MET A 44 -8.79 17.92 9.94
CA MET A 44 -8.31 18.29 11.26
C MET A 44 -7.76 19.74 11.30
N ILE A 45 -6.92 20.11 10.33
CA ILE A 45 -6.34 21.47 10.30
C ILE A 45 -7.42 22.53 10.03
N LYS A 46 -8.43 22.23 9.21
CA LYS A 46 -9.57 23.13 9.00
C LYS A 46 -10.37 23.38 10.29
N VAL A 47 -10.46 22.39 11.17
CA VAL A 47 -11.20 22.46 12.43
C VAL A 47 -10.40 23.15 13.53
N ILE A 48 -9.08 22.90 13.61
CA ILE A 48 -8.25 23.33 14.75
C ILE A 48 -7.56 24.68 14.52
N GLU A 49 -6.97 24.92 13.34
CA GLU A 49 -5.97 26.00 13.19
C GLU A 49 -6.38 27.11 12.20
N GLY A 50 -7.37 26.87 11.34
CA GLY A 50 -7.80 27.88 10.36
C GLY A 50 -6.69 28.21 9.35
N LYS A 51 -6.63 27.40 8.29
CA LYS A 51 -5.70 27.38 7.13
C LYS A 51 -4.67 26.26 7.22
N MET A 52 -4.58 25.50 6.14
CA MET A 52 -3.64 24.39 6.02
C MET A 52 -2.21 24.92 5.97
N SER A 53 -1.34 24.46 6.89
CA SER A 53 0.09 24.75 6.79
C SER A 53 0.62 24.21 5.46
N PRO A 54 1.25 25.05 4.61
CA PRO A 54 1.72 24.64 3.29
C PRO A 54 2.76 23.50 3.35
N TYR A 55 3.48 23.37 4.46
CA TYR A 55 4.42 22.28 4.70
C TYR A 55 3.72 20.92 4.80
N VAL A 56 2.54 20.86 5.42
CA VAL A 56 1.80 19.60 5.59
C VAL A 56 1.24 19.12 4.26
N ASP A 57 0.76 20.03 3.42
CA ASP A 57 0.28 19.68 2.07
C ASP A 57 1.45 19.21 1.19
N PHE A 58 2.61 19.86 1.26
CA PHE A 58 3.81 19.46 0.53
C PHE A 58 4.30 18.05 0.92
N ILE A 59 4.43 17.76 2.23
CA ILE A 59 4.86 16.44 2.72
C ILE A 59 3.85 15.36 2.33
N SER A 60 2.55 15.68 2.39
CA SER A 60 1.47 14.77 1.99
C SER A 60 1.55 14.39 0.51
N VAL A 61 1.81 15.36 -0.37
CA VAL A 61 1.97 15.11 -1.82
C VAL A 61 3.22 14.29 -2.09
N LEU A 62 4.35 14.59 -1.45
CA LEU A 62 5.57 13.80 -1.60
C LEU A 62 5.37 12.35 -1.16
N HIS A 63 4.72 12.14 -0.02
CA HIS A 63 4.43 10.80 0.47
C HIS A 63 3.60 9.99 -0.54
N LEU A 64 2.56 10.60 -1.11
CA LEU A 64 1.74 9.96 -2.15
C LEU A 64 2.58 9.57 -3.37
N LEU A 65 3.46 10.46 -3.85
CA LEU A 65 4.33 10.19 -4.99
C LEU A 65 5.30 9.03 -4.73
N PHE A 66 5.93 8.97 -3.55
CA PHE A 66 6.80 7.86 -3.17
C PHE A 66 6.04 6.54 -3.07
N SER A 67 4.81 6.56 -2.53
CA SER A 67 3.97 5.37 -2.45
C SER A 67 3.56 4.84 -3.83
N ILE A 68 3.23 5.73 -4.78
CA ILE A 68 2.97 5.36 -6.18
C ILE A 68 4.23 4.77 -6.81
N PHE A 69 5.37 5.44 -6.67
CA PHE A 69 6.65 4.95 -7.21
C PHE A 69 6.99 3.56 -6.69
N THR A 70 6.84 3.34 -5.37
CA THR A 70 7.11 2.06 -4.73
C THR A 70 6.16 0.97 -5.23
N LEU A 71 4.88 1.28 -5.45
CA LEU A 71 3.94 0.34 -6.05
C LEU A 71 4.34 -0.03 -7.48
N VAL A 72 4.65 0.96 -8.33
CA VAL A 72 5.07 0.70 -9.72
C VAL A 72 6.35 -0.13 -9.75
N TRP A 73 7.32 0.21 -8.90
CA TRP A 73 8.55 -0.56 -8.76
C TRP A 73 8.27 -2.01 -8.33
N ALA A 74 7.41 -2.21 -7.33
CA ALA A 74 7.02 -3.54 -6.89
C ALA A 74 6.31 -4.34 -7.99
N LEU A 75 5.50 -3.72 -8.84
CA LEU A 75 4.86 -4.41 -9.96
C LEU A 75 5.87 -4.87 -11.04
N ILE A 76 6.97 -4.12 -11.22
CA ILE A 76 8.00 -4.44 -12.23
C ILE A 76 8.97 -5.49 -11.71
N VAL A 77 9.45 -5.33 -10.48
CA VAL A 77 10.57 -6.11 -9.93
C VAL A 77 10.10 -7.36 -9.20
N LEU A 78 8.99 -7.25 -8.47
CA LEU A 78 8.51 -8.27 -7.56
C LEU A 78 7.50 -9.13 -8.28
#